data_AF-A0A2R2W7S5-F1
#
_entry.id   AF-A0A2R2W7S5-F1
#
_cell.length_a   1.000
_cell.length_b   1.000
_cell.length_c   1.000
_cell.angle_alpha   90.00
_cell.angle_beta   90.00
_cell.angle_gamma   90.00
#
_symmetry.space_group_name_H-M   'P 1'
#
loop_
_entity.id
_entity.type
_entity.pdbx_description
1 polymer ?
#
loop_
_entity_poly.entity_id
_entity_poly.type
_entity_poly.pdbx_seq_one_letter_code
_entity_poly.pdbx_strand_id
1 'polypeptide(L)'
;MGTKSVRRTETGAHQLPSIPVGRGQVKGPPGTLSRVTILIDEPVWPAHDTLWAHLVSDESYEELHAFASLNGIPRRGFDHDHYDVPAARHDELVRAGAQAVGGKELAVRLEASGLRVPQWRKRQLS
;
A
#
# COMPACT_ATOMS: atom_id res chain seq x y z
N MET A 1 -46.57 -49.39 39.39
CA MET A 1 -46.46 -48.64 40.67
C MET A 1 -45.00 -48.69 41.11
N GLY A 2 -44.24 -47.59 41.15
CA GLY A 2 -44.23 -46.60 42.25
C GLY A 2 -43.57 -47.25 43.48
N THR A 3 -42.44 -46.81 44.04
CA THR A 3 -41.91 -45.45 44.18
C THR A 3 -40.39 -45.48 44.45
N LYS A 4 -39.68 -44.52 43.83
CA LYS A 4 -38.36 -44.03 44.26
C LYS A 4 -38.42 -43.51 45.71
N SER A 5 -37.29 -43.56 46.41
CA SER A 5 -36.65 -42.41 47.07
C SER A 5 -35.90 -42.85 48.33
N VAL A 6 -34.57 -42.72 48.33
CA VAL A 6 -33.84 -42.04 49.41
C VAL A 6 -32.54 -41.49 48.80
N ARG A 7 -32.43 -40.17 48.66
CA ARG A 7 -31.15 -39.47 48.66
C ARG A 7 -31.31 -38.15 49.43
N ARG A 8 -30.56 -38.04 50.51
CA ARG A 8 -30.17 -36.86 51.32
C ARG A 8 -28.89 -37.31 52.03
N THR A 9 -27.83 -36.55 52.24
CA THR A 9 -27.48 -35.13 52.07
C THR A 9 -25.97 -35.13 52.31
N GLU A 10 -25.16 -34.64 51.38
CA GLU A 10 -23.76 -34.31 51.69
C GLU A 10 -23.60 -32.79 51.63
N THR A 11 -23.52 -32.24 52.84
CA THR A 11 -22.59 -31.22 53.31
C THR A 11 -21.77 -30.48 52.27
N GLY A 12 -21.92 -29.15 52.29
CA GLY A 12 -21.13 -28.24 51.48
C GLY A 12 -19.70 -28.08 51.97
N ALA A 13 -18.84 -27.84 50.99
CA ALA A 13 -17.66 -26.98 51.03
C ALA A 13 -17.17 -26.86 49.58
N HIS A 14 -16.20 -25.98 49.36
CA HIS A 14 -15.38 -25.82 48.16
C HIS A 14 -15.84 -24.68 47.24
N GLN A 15 -15.28 -23.49 47.45
CA GLN A 15 -13.99 -23.05 46.90
C GLN A 15 -14.23 -22.42 45.52
N LEU A 16 -14.24 -21.08 45.48
CA LEU A 16 -14.15 -20.33 44.24
C LEU A 16 -12.75 -20.59 43.63
N PRO A 17 -12.63 -21.03 42.36
CA PRO A 17 -11.34 -21.01 41.69
C PRO A 17 -11.03 -19.62 41.14
N SER A 18 -9.84 -19.14 41.52
CA SER A 18 -9.16 -17.96 41.01
C SER A 18 -9.06 -17.99 39.48
N ILE A 19 -9.33 -16.86 38.83
CA ILE A 19 -9.09 -16.66 37.39
C ILE A 19 -7.58 -16.61 37.13
N PRO A 20 -7.01 -17.48 36.27
CA PRO A 20 -5.66 -17.27 35.77
C PRO A 20 -5.68 -16.22 34.64
N VAL A 21 -4.95 -15.12 34.82
CA VAL A 21 -4.56 -14.23 33.71
C VAL A 21 -3.61 -15.02 32.81
N GLY A 22 -4.14 -15.56 31.72
CA GLY A 22 -3.34 -16.16 30.66
C GLY A 22 -2.48 -15.09 29.98
N ARG A 23 -1.15 -15.21 30.09
CA ARG A 23 -0.22 -14.56 29.17
C ARG A 23 -0.35 -15.21 27.79
N GLY A 24 -1.31 -14.76 27.00
CA GLY A 24 -1.39 -15.03 25.58
C GLY A 24 -0.42 -14.12 24.83
N GLN A 25 0.71 -14.68 24.39
CA GLN A 25 1.43 -14.11 23.26
C GLN A 25 0.51 -14.12 22.04
N VAL A 26 0.07 -12.95 21.60
CA VAL A 26 -0.35 -12.75 20.21
C VAL A 26 0.78 -12.04 19.47
N LYS A 27 1.70 -12.82 18.92
CA LYS A 27 2.43 -12.38 17.73
C LYS A 27 1.46 -12.52 16.56
N GLY A 28 0.62 -11.50 16.35
CA GLY A 28 0.03 -11.33 15.02
C GLY A 28 1.17 -11.05 14.03
N PRO A 29 1.10 -11.52 12.77
CA PRO A 29 2.02 -11.01 11.76
C PRO A 29 1.85 -9.49 11.69
N PRO A 30 2.91 -8.68 11.49
CA PRO A 30 2.68 -7.33 11.03
C PRO A 30 1.93 -7.48 9.71
N GLY A 31 0.65 -7.11 9.71
CA GLY A 31 -0.05 -6.83 8.46
C GLY A 31 0.74 -5.71 7.83
N THR A 32 1.46 -6.01 6.75
CA THR A 32 1.94 -4.99 5.83
C THR A 32 0.68 -4.30 5.34
N LEU A 33 0.31 -3.19 5.99
CA LEU A 33 -0.54 -2.21 5.36
C LEU A 33 0.28 -1.78 4.15
N SER A 34 -0.05 -2.29 2.96
CA SER A 34 0.46 -1.70 1.73
C SER A 34 -0.02 -0.26 1.80
N ARG A 35 0.92 0.63 2.10
CA ARG A 35 0.64 2.06 2.02
C ARG A 35 0.61 2.31 0.53
N VAL A 36 -0.59 2.57 0.02
CA VAL A 36 -0.85 3.28 -1.22
C VAL A 36 0.21 4.36 -1.38
N THR A 37 1.13 4.20 -2.35
CA THR A 37 2.25 5.13 -2.51
C THR A 37 2.36 5.57 -3.97
N ILE A 38 1.94 6.82 -4.20
CA ILE A 38 2.37 7.56 -5.38
C ILE A 38 3.83 7.95 -5.18
N LEU A 39 4.70 7.55 -6.09
CA LEU A 39 6.14 7.79 -6.05
C LEU A 39 6.53 8.80 -7.12
N ILE A 40 7.41 9.74 -6.78
CA ILE A 40 8.02 10.68 -7.73
C ILE A 40 9.54 10.68 -7.55
N ASP A 41 10.30 10.60 -8.64
CA ASP A 41 11.76 10.71 -8.58
C ASP A 41 12.27 12.15 -8.71
N GLU A 42 13.55 12.38 -8.42
CA GLU A 42 14.15 13.69 -8.66
C GLU A 42 14.16 14.00 -10.17
N PRO A 43 13.85 15.25 -10.56
CA PRO A 43 13.87 15.64 -11.95
C PRO A 43 15.33 15.74 -12.43
N VAL A 44 15.82 14.69 -13.09
CA VAL A 44 17.21 14.59 -13.57
C VAL A 44 17.32 14.37 -15.08
N TRP A 45 16.20 14.13 -15.76
CA TRP A 45 16.18 13.77 -17.18
C TRP A 45 16.03 15.02 -18.06
N PRO A 46 17.02 15.42 -18.87
CA PRO A 46 16.94 16.62 -19.68
C PRO A 46 16.16 16.39 -20.98
N ALA A 47 15.10 17.17 -21.21
CA ALA A 47 14.37 17.24 -22.47
C ALA A 47 13.54 18.54 -22.55
N HIS A 48 13.33 19.08 -23.76
CA HIS A 48 12.47 20.25 -23.97
C HIS A 48 12.80 21.45 -23.04
N ASP A 49 14.09 21.78 -22.92
CA ASP A 49 14.61 22.88 -22.09
C ASP A 49 14.23 22.80 -20.58
N THR A 50 13.88 21.61 -20.09
CA THR A 50 13.61 21.35 -18.67
C THR A 50 14.17 19.99 -18.24
N LEU A 51 14.21 19.79 -16.92
CA LEU A 51 14.37 18.47 -16.33
C LEU A 51 13.00 17.82 -16.11
N TRP A 52 12.97 16.51 -16.18
CA TRP A 52 11.78 15.68 -16.03
C TRP A 52 12.00 14.65 -14.92
N ALA A 53 10.92 14.42 -14.17
CA ALA A 53 10.75 13.37 -13.18
C ALA A 53 9.70 12.37 -13.69
N HIS A 54 9.69 11.18 -13.12
CA HIS A 54 8.69 10.15 -13.34
C HIS A 54 7.77 10.07 -12.13
N LEU A 55 6.47 9.94 -12.39
CA LEU A 55 5.44 9.72 -11.39
C LEU A 55 4.81 8.34 -11.62
N VAL A 56 4.82 7.49 -10.60
CA VAL A 56 4.33 6.11 -10.66
C VAL A 56 3.49 5.77 -9.43
N SER A 57 2.83 4.63 -9.50
CA SER A 57 2.28 3.93 -8.35
C SER A 57 2.97 2.56 -8.24
N ASP A 58 3.17 2.07 -7.02
CA ASP A 58 3.58 0.70 -6.75
C ASP A 58 2.41 -0.23 -6.38
N GLU A 59 1.16 0.24 -6.49
CA GLU A 59 -0.06 -0.54 -6.22
C GLU A 59 -0.99 -0.68 -7.44
N SER A 60 -1.34 0.42 -8.12
CA SER A 60 -2.26 0.36 -9.27
C SER A 60 -2.18 1.58 -10.23
N TYR A 61 -2.59 1.37 -11.48
CA TYR A 61 -2.77 2.50 -12.40
C TYR A 61 -3.98 3.37 -12.07
N GLU A 62 -5.00 2.80 -11.45
CA GLU A 62 -6.22 3.53 -11.09
C GLU A 62 -5.90 4.69 -10.14
N GLU A 63 -5.15 4.42 -9.08
CA GLU A 63 -4.75 5.48 -8.14
C GLU A 63 -3.78 6.49 -8.79
N LEU A 64 -2.89 6.02 -9.66
CA LEU A 64 -1.98 6.90 -10.39
C LEU A 64 -2.76 7.86 -11.28
N HIS A 65 -3.79 7.37 -11.98
CA HIS A 65 -4.67 8.22 -12.79
C HIS A 65 -5.52 9.14 -11.94
N ALA A 66 -6.03 8.67 -10.79
CA ALA A 66 -6.81 9.49 -9.87
C ALA A 66 -5.94 10.65 -9.34
N PHE A 67 -4.74 10.36 -8.87
CA PHE A 67 -3.78 11.36 -8.39
C PHE A 67 -3.39 12.34 -9.50
N ALA A 68 -3.07 11.84 -10.70
CA ALA A 68 -2.75 12.67 -11.85
C ALA A 68 -3.91 13.62 -12.21
N SER A 69 -5.14 13.11 -12.25
CA SER A 69 -6.34 13.90 -12.54
C SER A 69 -6.59 14.99 -11.49
N LEU A 70 -6.48 14.64 -10.20
CA LEU A 70 -6.65 15.58 -9.08
C LEU A 70 -5.63 16.72 -9.12
N ASN A 71 -4.42 16.46 -9.63
CA ASN A 71 -3.37 17.45 -9.79
C ASN A 71 -3.34 18.07 -11.20
N GLY A 72 -4.31 17.80 -12.09
CA GLY A 72 -4.35 18.40 -13.43
C GLY A 72 -3.25 17.91 -14.38
N ILE A 73 -2.71 16.71 -14.20
CA ILE A 73 -1.89 16.01 -15.20
C ILE A 73 -2.84 15.33 -16.20
N PRO A 74 -2.78 15.67 -17.50
CA PRO A 74 -3.72 15.14 -18.48
C PRO A 74 -3.49 13.65 -18.75
N ARG A 75 -4.58 12.88 -18.90
CA ARG A 75 -4.52 11.41 -19.11
C ARG A 75 -3.66 10.97 -20.30
N ARG A 76 -3.55 11.81 -21.34
CA ARG A 76 -2.70 11.59 -22.53
C ARG A 76 -1.19 11.61 -22.23
N GLY A 77 -0.78 12.16 -21.10
CA GLY A 77 0.62 12.17 -20.67
C GLY A 77 1.06 10.87 -19.98
N PHE A 78 0.20 9.85 -19.96
CA PHE A 78 0.53 8.54 -19.41
C PHE A 78 1.30 7.72 -20.45
N ASP A 79 2.53 7.32 -20.13
CA ASP A 79 3.35 6.44 -20.96
C ASP A 79 3.37 5.02 -20.40
N HIS A 80 2.26 4.30 -20.58
CA HIS A 80 2.05 2.87 -20.28
C HIS A 80 2.14 2.44 -18.81
N ASP A 81 3.05 3.00 -18.01
CA ASP A 81 3.29 2.66 -16.61
C ASP A 81 3.61 3.87 -15.73
N HIS A 82 3.79 5.05 -16.30
CA HIS A 82 4.16 6.26 -15.57
C HIS A 82 3.63 7.53 -16.24
N TYR A 83 3.76 8.65 -15.54
CA TYR A 83 3.65 9.99 -16.11
C TYR A 83 5.02 10.69 -16.06
N ASP A 84 5.35 11.43 -17.11
CA ASP A 84 6.46 12.38 -17.09
C ASP A 84 6.02 13.73 -16.52
N VAL A 85 6.76 14.22 -15.53
CA VAL A 85 6.47 15.45 -14.79
C VAL A 85 7.61 16.45 -15.00
N PRO A 86 7.33 17.66 -15.50
CA PRO A 86 8.38 18.68 -15.61
C PRO A 86 8.79 19.17 -14.22
N ALA A 87 10.07 19.52 -14.04
CA ALA A 87 10.66 19.95 -12.77
C ALA A 87 9.83 21.02 -12.02
N ALA A 88 9.24 21.97 -12.76
CA ALA A 88 8.40 23.03 -12.20
C ALA A 88 7.16 22.51 -11.42
N ARG A 89 6.72 21.28 -11.68
CA ARG A 89 5.56 20.65 -11.03
C ARG A 89 5.94 19.67 -9.92
N HIS A 90 7.22 19.31 -9.80
CA HIS A 90 7.69 18.32 -8.84
C HIS A 90 7.26 18.66 -7.41
N ASP A 91 7.57 19.86 -6.93
CA ASP A 91 7.28 20.28 -5.55
C ASP A 91 5.78 20.41 -5.27
N GLU A 92 4.98 20.69 -6.30
CA GLU A 92 3.52 20.68 -6.20
C GLU A 92 2.99 19.27 -5.91
N LEU A 93 3.47 18.27 -6.66
CA LEU A 93 3.03 16.90 -6.50
C LEU A 93 3.51 16.29 -5.18
N VAL A 94 4.73 16.63 -4.74
CA VAL A 94 5.22 16.23 -3.41
C VAL A 94 4.32 16.80 -2.32
N ARG A 95 3.95 18.09 -2.40
CA ARG A 95 3.01 18.70 -1.46
C ARG A 95 1.61 18.10 -1.53
N ALA A 96 1.20 17.59 -2.70
CA ALA A 96 -0.08 16.91 -2.88
C ALA A 96 -0.08 15.46 -2.35
N GLY A 97 1.07 14.94 -1.89
CA GLY A 97 1.18 13.63 -1.26
C GLY A 97 1.95 12.59 -2.06
N ALA A 98 2.57 12.95 -3.19
CA ALA A 98 3.54 12.07 -3.83
C ALA A 98 4.79 11.94 -2.94
N GLN A 99 5.23 10.71 -2.72
CA GLN A 99 6.45 10.43 -1.99
C GLN A 99 7.66 10.62 -2.91
N ALA A 100 8.49 11.61 -2.60
CA ALA A 100 9.78 11.77 -3.25
C ALA A 100 10.72 10.61 -2.89
N VAL A 101 11.28 9.96 -3.89
CA VAL A 101 12.23 8.84 -3.79
C VAL A 101 13.35 9.00 -4.81
N GLY A 102 14.44 8.25 -4.65
CA GLY A 102 15.46 8.20 -5.68
C GLY A 102 14.98 7.45 -6.94
N GLY A 103 15.45 7.83 -8.13
CA GLY A 103 15.08 7.14 -9.38
C GLY A 103 15.34 5.63 -9.38
N LYS A 104 16.40 5.18 -8.71
CA LYS A 104 16.68 3.73 -8.53
C LYS A 104 15.63 3.05 -7.64
N GLU A 105 15.22 3.70 -6.57
CA GLU A 105 14.20 3.18 -5.66
C GLU A 105 12.84 3.12 -6.35
N LEU A 106 12.48 4.16 -7.10
CA LEU A 106 11.27 4.20 -7.91
C LEU A 106 11.24 3.01 -8.89
N ALA A 107 12.32 2.79 -9.63
CA ALA A 107 12.41 1.69 -10.59
C ALA A 107 12.24 0.32 -9.91
N VAL A 108 12.92 0.09 -8.78
CA VAL A 108 12.83 -1.19 -8.03
C VAL A 108 11.41 -1.43 -7.52
N ARG A 109 10.72 -0.41 -6.99
CA ARG A 109 9.34 -0.54 -6.51
C ARG A 109 8.35 -0.76 -7.65
N LEU A 110 8.51 -0.04 -8.76
CA LEU A 110 7.69 -0.23 -9.96
C LEU A 110 7.87 -1.64 -10.55
N GLU A 111 9.10 -2.17 -10.58
CA GLU A 111 9.35 -3.54 -10.99
C GLU A 111 8.72 -4.56 -10.03
N ALA A 112 8.87 -4.35 -8.71
CA ALA A 112 8.30 -5.22 -7.69
C ALA A 112 6.75 -5.23 -7.70
N SER A 113 6.11 -4.13 -8.09
CA SER A 113 4.65 -4.03 -8.23
C SER A 113 4.08 -4.88 -9.38
N GLY A 114 4.93 -5.27 -10.34
CA GLY A 114 4.49 -5.93 -11.58
C GLY A 114 3.82 -5.00 -12.60
N LEU A 115 3.74 -3.69 -12.32
CA LEU A 115 3.17 -2.70 -13.24
C LEU A 115 4.16 -2.34 -14.37
N ARG A 116 5.48 -2.40 -14.14
CA ARG A 116 6.47 -2.01 -15.16
C ARG A 116 6.17 -2.60 -16.54
N VAL A 117 6.03 -1.73 -17.56
CA VAL A 117 5.90 -2.15 -18.96
C VAL A 117 7.28 -2.03 -19.63
N PRO A 118 7.90 -3.16 -20.01
CA PRO A 118 9.19 -3.13 -20.69
C PRO A 118 9.10 -2.40 -22.04
N GLN A 119 10.17 -1.72 -22.41
CA GLN A 119 10.26 -0.94 -23.66
C GLN A 119 9.92 -1.77 -24.92
N TRP A 120 10.33 -3.04 -24.98
CA TRP A 120 9.99 -3.93 -26.10
C TRP A 120 8.48 -4.18 -26.22
N ARG A 121 7.76 -4.19 -25.08
CA ARG A 121 6.31 -4.38 -25.05
C ARG A 121 5.59 -3.08 -25.42
N LYS A 122 6.11 -1.91 -25.03
CA LYS A 122 5.55 -0.60 -25.44
C LYS A 122 5.47 -0.48 -26.97
N ARG A 123 6.51 -0.91 -27.69
CA ARG A 123 6.55 -0.91 -29.17
C ARG A 123 5.50 -1.79 -29.86
N GLN A 124 4.87 -2.73 -29.13
CA GLN A 124 3.80 -3.59 -29.65
C GLN A 124 2.41 -3.05 -29.32
N LEU A 125 2.32 -2.08 -28.40
CA LEU A 125 1.08 -1.47 -27.93
C LEU A 125 0.80 -0.09 -28.55
N SER A 126 1.82 0.52 -29.16
CA SER A 126 1.77 1.79 -29.92
C SER A 126 1.39 1.59 -31.37
#